data_AF-A0A498KW07-F1
#
_entry.id   AF-A0A498KW07-F1
#
_cell.length_a   1.000
_cell.length_b   1.000
_cell.length_c   1.000
_cell.angle_alpha   90.00
_cell.angle_beta   90.00
_cell.angle_gamma   90.00
#
_symmetry.space_group_name_H-M   'P 1'
#
loop_
_entity.id
_entity.type
_entity.pdbx_description
1 polymer ?
#
loop_
_entity_poly.entity_id
_entity_poly.type
_entity_poly.pdbx_seq_one_letter_code
_entity_poly.pdbx_strand_id
1 'polypeptide(L)'
;MSNTNAVTMPENSAEDMLTETPTVLVCAGDGGMKKGEAVLSLAEREGIAERVQMIAINSGSGKFEGLDDDIETVSLRTPDRRFHDHDKSKSHYLKETDSITGAQGTQRNPRVGRYHFDNPERIGSHHDQIRRTIVEIVERFQNDPDIDRPSGVNVF
;
A
#
# COMPACT_ATOMS: atom_id res chain seq x y z
N MET A 1 7.74 29.45 26.63
CA MET A 1 6.58 28.55 26.55
C MET A 1 6.35 28.25 25.07
N SER A 2 6.30 26.97 24.70
CA SER A 2 6.24 26.53 23.30
C SER A 2 4.83 26.73 22.75
N ASN A 3 4.69 27.51 21.68
CA ASN A 3 3.44 27.64 20.94
C ASN A 3 3.14 26.32 20.23
N THR A 4 2.23 25.52 20.79
CA THR A 4 1.66 24.37 20.10
C THR A 4 0.74 24.90 19.01
N ASN A 5 1.14 24.77 17.74
CA ASN A 5 0.26 25.03 16.60
C ASN A 5 -0.83 23.96 16.60
N ALA A 6 -1.90 24.21 17.35
CA ALA A 6 -3.14 23.46 17.21
C ALA A 6 -3.71 23.82 15.83
N VAL A 7 -3.66 22.86 14.90
CA VAL A 7 -4.37 22.97 13.63
C VAL A 7 -5.85 22.85 13.96
N THR A 8 -6.55 23.99 13.97
CA THR A 8 -8.00 24.02 14.11
C THR A 8 -8.62 23.52 12.82
N MET A 9 -9.26 22.36 12.86
CA MET A 9 -10.05 21.87 11.73
C MET A 9 -11.26 22.81 11.56
N PRO A 10 -11.56 23.25 10.32
CA PRO A 10 -12.72 24.10 10.09
C PRO A 10 -14.01 23.36 10.46
N GLU A 11 -14.85 23.98 11.27
CA GLU A 11 -16.23 23.55 11.50
C GLU A 11 -17.02 23.78 10.20
N ASN A 12 -17.09 22.77 9.34
CA ASN A 12 -17.86 22.86 8.11
C ASN A 12 -19.36 22.84 8.44
N SER A 13 -19.95 24.03 8.43
CA SER A 13 -21.40 24.24 8.35
C SER A 13 -21.88 23.96 6.93
N ALA A 14 -22.07 22.70 6.59
CA ALA A 14 -22.92 22.24 5.49
C ALA A 14 -23.15 20.75 5.70
N GLU A 15 -24.40 20.36 5.95
CA GLU A 15 -24.90 19.00 5.75
C GLU A 15 -24.90 18.65 4.25
N ASP A 16 -23.79 18.88 3.54
CA ASP A 16 -23.48 18.05 2.39
C ASP A 16 -23.27 16.67 3.00
N MET A 17 -24.23 15.76 2.76
CA MET A 17 -24.11 14.36 3.19
C MET A 17 -22.76 13.85 2.70
N LEU A 18 -21.77 13.81 3.60
CA LEU A 18 -20.46 13.26 3.32
C LEU A 18 -20.72 11.78 3.04
N THR A 19 -20.81 11.42 1.77
CA THR A 19 -20.99 10.04 1.38
C THR A 19 -19.80 9.26 1.86
N GLU A 20 -20.07 8.27 2.70
CA GLU A 20 -19.06 7.47 3.36
C GLU A 20 -18.27 6.71 2.29
N THR A 21 -17.06 7.20 2.00
CA THR A 21 -16.27 6.70 0.87
C THR A 21 -15.17 5.78 1.38
N PRO A 22 -15.15 4.50 0.95
CA PRO A 22 -14.06 3.60 1.31
C PRO A 22 -12.73 4.15 0.82
N THR A 23 -11.70 4.01 1.65
CA THR A 23 -10.35 4.48 1.39
C THR A 23 -9.38 3.32 1.51
N VAL A 24 -8.59 3.08 0.47
CA VAL A 24 -7.54 2.08 0.44
C VAL A 24 -6.17 2.75 0.42
N LEU A 25 -5.32 2.39 1.38
CA LEU A 25 -3.94 2.85 1.50
C LEU A 25 -2.99 1.80 0.92
N VAL A 26 -2.30 2.10 -0.17
CA VAL A 26 -1.31 1.23 -0.80
C VAL A 26 0.09 1.63 -0.32
N CYS A 27 0.54 0.96 0.73
CA CYS A 27 1.71 1.34 1.49
C CYS A 27 2.96 0.55 1.07
N ALA A 28 3.84 1.17 0.27
CA ALA A 28 5.06 0.52 -0.21
C ALA A 28 6.30 0.81 0.66
N GLY A 29 7.00 -0.26 1.06
CA GLY A 29 8.23 -0.23 1.85
C GLY A 29 8.03 0.19 3.30
N ASP A 30 9.10 0.07 4.11
CA ASP A 30 9.05 0.31 5.57
C ASP A 30 8.50 1.70 5.93
N GLY A 31 8.86 2.73 5.17
CA GLY A 31 8.41 4.10 5.42
C GLY A 31 6.96 4.35 5.04
N GLY A 32 6.46 3.68 3.98
CA GLY A 32 5.06 3.73 3.57
C GLY A 32 4.18 3.02 4.58
N MET A 33 4.58 1.80 4.97
CA MET A 33 3.87 0.98 5.96
C MET A 33 3.68 1.71 7.29
N LYS A 34 4.75 2.28 7.86
CA LYS A 34 4.67 3.06 9.12
C LYS A 34 3.71 4.24 9.06
N LYS A 35 3.60 4.89 7.90
CA LYS A 35 2.64 5.98 7.71
C LYS A 35 1.22 5.44 7.59
N GLY A 36 1.04 4.33 6.88
CA GLY A 36 -0.23 3.63 6.77
C GLY A 36 -0.77 3.22 8.14
N GLU A 37 0.04 2.57 8.97
CA GLU A 37 -0.32 2.21 10.35
C GLU A 37 -0.73 3.45 11.17
N ALA A 38 0.00 4.56 11.05
CA ALA A 38 -0.37 5.80 11.73
C ALA A 38 -1.72 6.38 11.24
N VAL A 39 -2.06 6.20 9.96
CA VAL A 39 -3.37 6.59 9.41
C VAL A 39 -4.47 5.64 9.90
N LEU A 40 -4.22 4.33 9.96
CA LEU A 40 -5.18 3.37 10.53
C LEU A 40 -5.46 3.69 12.01
N SER A 41 -4.43 3.92 12.82
CA SER A 41 -4.63 4.33 14.22
C SER A 41 -5.37 5.66 14.36
N LEU A 42 -5.22 6.58 13.39
CA LEU A 42 -6.02 7.81 13.37
C LEU A 42 -7.48 7.49 13.02
N ALA A 43 -7.71 6.65 12.00
CA ALA A 43 -9.05 6.23 11.59
C ALA A 43 -9.82 5.53 12.73
N GLU A 44 -9.15 4.71 13.53
CA GLU A 44 -9.73 4.11 14.75
C GLU A 44 -10.14 5.17 15.77
N ARG A 45 -9.26 6.14 16.04
CA ARG A 45 -9.54 7.21 17.02
C ARG A 45 -10.68 8.12 16.61
N GLU A 46 -10.85 8.34 15.31
CA GLU A 46 -11.93 9.13 14.74
C GLU A 46 -13.21 8.30 14.46
N GLY A 47 -13.19 6.99 14.72
CA GLY A 47 -14.36 6.12 14.54
C GLY A 47 -14.72 5.81 13.09
N ILE A 48 -13.74 5.85 12.18
CA ILE A 48 -13.92 5.58 10.74
C ILE A 48 -13.07 4.41 10.23
N ALA A 49 -12.49 3.61 11.13
CA ALA A 49 -11.59 2.51 10.78
C ALA A 49 -12.22 1.49 9.81
N GLU A 50 -13.52 1.22 9.97
CA GLU A 50 -14.28 0.35 9.09
C GLU A 50 -14.15 0.72 7.60
N ARG A 51 -13.84 2.00 7.29
CA ARG A 51 -13.75 2.58 5.93
C ARG A 51 -12.35 2.76 5.42
N VAL A 52 -11.34 2.43 6.21
CA VAL A 52 -9.94 2.61 5.85
C VAL A 52 -9.25 1.25 5.88
N GLN A 53 -8.83 0.78 4.72
CA GLN A 53 -8.10 -0.47 4.59
C GLN A 53 -6.68 -0.20 4.11
N MET A 54 -5.71 -0.99 4.59
CA MET A 54 -4.33 -0.93 4.12
C MET A 54 -3.94 -2.17 3.32
N ILE A 55 -3.16 -1.95 2.26
CA ILE A 55 -2.41 -2.95 1.51
C ILE A 55 -0.91 -2.65 1.70
N ALA A 56 -0.20 -3.50 2.42
CA ALA A 56 1.22 -3.38 2.68
C ALA A 56 2.05 -4.08 1.59
N ILE A 57 2.95 -3.36 0.93
CA ILE A 57 3.81 -3.89 -0.14
C ILE A 57 5.27 -3.81 0.30
N ASN A 58 5.97 -4.94 0.36
CA ASN A 58 7.39 -4.93 0.72
C ASN A 58 8.18 -6.10 0.10
N SER A 59 9.47 -5.88 -0.10
CA SER A 59 10.40 -6.89 -0.61
C SER A 59 11.09 -7.70 0.50
N GLY A 60 11.08 -7.22 1.75
CA GLY A 60 11.54 -7.98 2.91
C GLY A 60 10.38 -8.78 3.51
N SER A 61 10.47 -10.11 3.50
CA SER A 61 9.38 -10.97 4.00
C SER A 61 9.12 -10.81 5.50
N GLY A 62 10.14 -10.52 6.32
CA GLY A 62 9.99 -10.24 7.75
C GLY A 62 9.48 -8.82 8.07
N LYS A 63 9.15 -8.00 7.06
CA LYS A 63 8.68 -6.63 7.28
C LYS A 63 7.21 -6.54 7.63
N PHE A 64 6.47 -7.62 7.42
CA PHE A 64 5.05 -7.72 7.75
C PHE A 64 4.81 -8.24 9.17
N GLU A 65 5.88 -8.62 9.89
CA GLU A 65 5.76 -9.08 11.28
C GLU A 65 5.22 -7.94 12.16
N GLY A 66 4.10 -8.20 12.84
CA GLY A 66 3.45 -7.25 13.75
C GLY A 66 2.42 -6.32 13.10
N LEU A 67 2.14 -6.48 11.79
CA LEU A 67 0.95 -5.90 11.19
C LEU A 67 -0.31 -6.64 11.67
N ASP A 68 -1.42 -5.92 11.74
CA ASP A 68 -2.72 -6.50 12.06
C ASP A 68 -3.19 -7.48 10.97
N ASP A 69 -3.96 -8.49 11.36
CA ASP A 69 -4.38 -9.61 10.50
C ASP A 69 -5.31 -9.19 9.35
N ASP A 70 -5.95 -8.03 9.48
CA ASP A 70 -6.83 -7.46 8.46
C ASP A 70 -6.06 -6.70 7.37
N ILE A 71 -4.77 -6.42 7.56
CA ILE A 71 -3.92 -5.75 6.57
C ILE A 71 -3.52 -6.75 5.48
N GLU A 72 -3.90 -6.44 4.23
CA GLU A 72 -3.47 -7.25 3.08
C GLU A 72 -1.98 -7.06 2.83
N THR A 73 -1.24 -8.14 2.58
CA THR A 73 0.20 -8.10 2.34
C THR A 73 0.59 -8.59 0.95
N VAL A 74 1.46 -7.83 0.29
CA VAL A 74 2.02 -8.15 -1.02
C VAL A 74 3.54 -8.24 -0.90
N SER A 75 4.05 -9.47 -0.88
CA SER A 75 5.48 -9.74 -0.83
C SER A 75 6.11 -9.68 -2.22
N LEU A 76 6.99 -8.69 -2.45
CA LEU A 76 7.75 -8.53 -3.68
C LEU A 76 8.98 -9.45 -3.65
N ARG A 77 8.81 -10.66 -4.19
CA ARG A 77 9.88 -11.65 -4.25
C ARG A 77 10.92 -11.25 -5.27
N THR A 78 12.18 -11.35 -4.88
CA THR A 78 13.31 -11.20 -5.79
C THR A 78 13.27 -12.31 -6.85
N PRO A 79 13.35 -11.98 -8.16
CA PRO A 79 13.44 -12.97 -9.23
C PRO A 79 14.63 -13.93 -9.06
N ASP A 80 14.60 -15.09 -9.70
CA ASP A 80 15.68 -16.08 -9.60
C ASP A 80 16.99 -15.48 -10.13
N ARG A 81 18.07 -15.68 -9.35
CA ARG A 81 19.42 -15.18 -9.65
C ARG A 81 19.90 -15.56 -11.05
N ARG A 82 19.46 -16.70 -11.57
CA ARG A 82 19.84 -17.18 -12.91
C ARG A 82 19.40 -16.24 -14.04
N PHE A 83 18.40 -15.39 -13.82
CA PHE A 83 17.90 -14.45 -14.82
C PHE A 83 18.45 -13.03 -14.68
N HIS A 84 19.14 -12.72 -13.57
CA HIS A 84 19.54 -11.34 -13.25
C HIS A 84 20.38 -10.67 -14.33
N ASP A 85 21.37 -11.36 -14.88
CA ASP A 85 22.25 -10.80 -15.93
C ASP A 85 21.48 -10.59 -17.24
N HIS A 86 20.60 -11.54 -17.58
CA HIS A 86 19.71 -11.41 -18.73
C HIS A 86 18.79 -10.20 -18.57
N ASP A 87 18.14 -10.06 -17.42
CA ASP A 87 17.16 -9.01 -17.17
C ASP A 87 17.81 -7.63 -17.09
N LYS A 88 19.03 -7.54 -16.55
CA LYS A 88 19.84 -6.31 -16.62
C LYS A 88 20.15 -5.89 -18.06
N SER A 89 20.44 -6.85 -18.95
CA SER A 89 20.71 -6.54 -20.37
C SER A 89 19.46 -6.10 -21.15
N LYS A 90 18.28 -6.50 -20.70
CA LYS A 90 16.99 -6.24 -21.38
C LYS A 90 16.23 -5.05 -20.80
N SER A 91 16.42 -4.76 -19.51
CA SER A 91 15.69 -3.70 -18.80
C SER A 91 16.46 -2.38 -18.88
N HIS A 92 15.94 -1.43 -19.65
CA HIS A 92 16.54 -0.09 -19.84
C HIS A 92 16.81 0.68 -18.53
N TYR A 93 16.06 0.37 -17.48
CA TYR A 93 16.17 1.05 -16.20
C TYR A 93 17.13 0.38 -15.23
N LEU A 94 17.62 -0.85 -15.48
CA LEU A 94 18.59 -1.53 -14.64
C LEU A 94 20.02 -1.25 -15.12
N LYS A 95 20.97 -1.19 -14.19
CA LYS A 95 22.40 -1.08 -14.50
C LYS A 95 23.12 -2.37 -14.16
N GLU A 96 24.19 -2.65 -14.90
CA GLU A 96 25.08 -3.79 -14.60
C GLU A 96 25.60 -3.74 -13.16
N THR A 97 25.91 -2.52 -12.67
CA THR A 97 26.39 -2.24 -11.32
C THR A 97 25.35 -2.39 -10.21
N ASP A 98 24.06 -2.55 -10.54
CA ASP A 98 23.02 -2.68 -9.52
C ASP A 98 23.14 -4.06 -8.84
N SER A 99 23.21 -4.05 -7.51
CA SER A 99 23.21 -5.28 -6.71
C SER A 99 21.77 -5.71 -6.44
N ILE A 100 21.39 -6.89 -6.92
CA ILE A 100 20.06 -7.47 -6.71
C ILE A 100 20.21 -8.52 -5.60
N THR A 101 19.73 -8.18 -4.40
CA THR A 101 19.88 -9.04 -3.21
C THR A 101 18.52 -9.56 -2.75
N GLY A 102 18.42 -10.88 -2.58
CA GLY A 102 17.16 -11.60 -2.39
C GLY A 102 16.34 -11.22 -1.15
N ALA A 103 16.98 -11.12 0.01
CA ALA A 103 16.30 -11.19 1.32
C ALA A 103 16.39 -9.91 2.18
N GLN A 104 17.20 -8.92 1.80
CA GLN A 104 17.43 -7.72 2.61
C GLN A 104 16.78 -6.46 2.03
N GLY A 105 15.78 -6.65 1.18
CA GLY A 105 15.17 -5.59 0.39
C GLY A 105 16.14 -5.00 -0.63
N THR A 106 15.85 -3.76 -1.03
CA THR A 106 16.43 -3.17 -2.25
C THR A 106 17.57 -2.19 -1.96
N GLN A 107 18.03 -2.09 -0.70
CA GLN A 107 19.08 -1.16 -0.25
C GLN A 107 18.83 0.31 -0.65
N ARG A 108 17.56 0.73 -0.66
CA ARG A 108 17.12 2.06 -1.15
C ARG A 108 17.48 2.33 -2.62
N ASN A 109 17.73 1.29 -3.41
CA ASN A 109 17.90 1.40 -4.85
C ASN A 109 16.53 1.31 -5.53
N PRO A 110 15.97 2.42 -6.03
CA PRO A 110 14.63 2.43 -6.64
C PRO A 110 14.57 1.59 -7.91
N ARG A 111 15.68 1.41 -8.64
CA ARG A 111 15.73 0.55 -9.84
C ARG A 111 15.51 -0.91 -9.47
N VAL A 112 16.17 -1.36 -8.40
CA VAL A 112 16.02 -2.74 -7.89
C VAL A 112 14.63 -2.93 -7.27
N GLY A 113 14.09 -1.90 -6.58
CA GLY A 113 12.72 -1.93 -6.10
C GLY A 113 11.70 -2.08 -7.22
N ARG A 114 11.86 -1.31 -8.30
CA ARG A 114 11.06 -1.47 -9.51
C ARG A 114 11.21 -2.87 -10.10
N TYR A 115 12.41 -3.41 -10.16
CA TYR A 115 12.63 -4.76 -10.67
C TYR A 115 11.94 -5.86 -9.84
N HIS A 116 11.89 -5.72 -8.51
CA HIS A 116 11.14 -6.64 -7.65
C HIS A 116 9.63 -6.53 -7.86
N PHE A 117 9.14 -5.32 -8.15
CA PHE A 117 7.73 -5.06 -8.44
C PHE A 117 7.32 -5.55 -9.83
N ASP A 118 8.13 -5.22 -10.84
CA ASP A 118 7.99 -5.61 -12.25
C ASP A 118 8.48 -7.06 -12.49
N ASN A 119 8.65 -7.88 -11.43
CA ASN A 119 9.28 -9.20 -11.49
C ASN A 119 8.80 -9.98 -12.73
N PRO A 120 9.67 -10.23 -13.74
CA PRO A 120 9.28 -10.85 -15.01
C PRO A 120 8.57 -12.19 -14.88
N GLU A 121 8.91 -12.95 -13.83
CA GLU A 121 8.32 -14.25 -13.53
C GLU A 121 6.90 -14.14 -12.95
N ARG A 122 6.50 -12.94 -12.52
CA ARG A 122 5.27 -12.65 -11.75
C ARG A 122 4.55 -11.38 -12.19
N ILE A 123 4.89 -10.82 -13.35
CA ILE A 123 4.17 -9.65 -13.91
C ILE A 123 2.70 -10.01 -14.02
N GLY A 124 1.85 -9.20 -13.40
CA GLY A 124 0.40 -9.44 -13.31
C GLY A 124 -0.02 -9.95 -11.94
N SER A 125 0.70 -10.89 -11.30
CA SER A 125 0.22 -11.49 -10.04
C SER A 125 0.07 -10.48 -8.90
N HIS A 126 1.00 -9.53 -8.77
CA HIS A 126 0.92 -8.49 -7.73
C HIS A 126 -0.11 -7.42 -8.07
N HIS A 127 -0.20 -7.02 -9.34
CA HIS A 127 -1.24 -6.08 -9.80
C HIS A 127 -2.63 -6.66 -9.61
N ASP A 128 -2.82 -7.94 -9.94
CA ASP A 128 -4.08 -8.65 -9.80
C ASP A 128 -4.44 -8.84 -8.32
N GLN A 129 -3.47 -9.14 -7.45
CA GLN A 129 -3.68 -9.21 -6.00
C GLN A 129 -4.15 -7.85 -5.46
N ILE A 130 -3.41 -6.77 -5.73
CA ILE A 130 -3.78 -5.41 -5.29
C ILE A 130 -5.17 -5.03 -5.82
N ARG A 131 -5.42 -5.28 -7.11
CA ARG A 131 -6.70 -4.96 -7.76
C ARG A 131 -7.84 -5.74 -7.14
N ARG A 132 -7.65 -7.05 -6.93
CA ARG A 132 -8.64 -7.92 -6.32
C ARG A 132 -8.98 -7.46 -4.91
N THR A 133 -7.98 -7.12 -4.10
CA THR A 133 -8.22 -6.59 -2.75
C THR A 133 -9.00 -5.28 -2.79
N ILE A 134 -8.65 -4.34 -3.68
CA ILE A 134 -9.42 -3.10 -3.86
C ILE A 134 -10.87 -3.41 -4.23
N VAL A 135 -11.11 -4.33 -5.17
CA VAL A 135 -12.47 -4.73 -5.57
C VAL A 135 -13.24 -5.35 -4.40
N GLU A 136 -12.63 -6.27 -3.64
CA GLU A 136 -13.27 -6.92 -2.50
C GLU A 136 -13.65 -5.91 -1.39
N ILE A 137 -12.83 -4.89 -1.17
CA ILE A 137 -13.13 -3.79 -0.24
C ILE A 137 -14.33 -2.97 -0.75
N VAL A 138 -14.33 -2.61 -2.03
CA VAL A 138 -15.43 -1.85 -2.65
C VAL A 138 -16.73 -2.63 -2.60
N GLU A 139 -16.70 -3.92 -2.94
CA GLU A 139 -17.87 -4.79 -2.90
C GLU A 139 -18.42 -4.93 -1.47
N ARG A 140 -17.54 -5.07 -0.47
CA ARG A 140 -17.97 -5.12 0.94
C ARG A 140 -18.71 -3.83 1.33
N PHE A 141 -18.15 -2.68 0.98
CA PHE A 141 -18.75 -1.36 1.25
C PHE A 141 -20.07 -1.12 0.52
N GLN A 142 -20.17 -1.51 -0.75
CA GLN A 142 -21.38 -1.31 -1.54
C GLN A 142 -22.55 -2.19 -1.09
N ASN A 143 -22.24 -3.32 -0.46
CA ASN A 143 -23.23 -4.27 0.05
C ASN A 143 -23.54 -4.08 1.54
N ASP A 144 -22.92 -3.09 2.19
CA ASP A 144 -23.23 -2.74 3.58
C ASP A 144 -24.61 -2.06 3.65
N PRO A 145 -25.59 -2.63 4.37
CA PRO A 145 -26.94 -2.08 4.45
C PRO A 145 -27.01 -0.76 5.23
N ASP A 146 -25.99 -0.45 6.03
CA ASP A 146 -25.94 0.73 6.89
C ASP A 146 -25.23 1.92 6.21
N ILE A 147 -24.73 1.74 4.98
CA ILE A 147 -23.97 2.75 4.23
C ILE A 147 -24.72 3.18 2.96
N ASP A 148 -24.84 4.49 2.77
CA ASP A 148 -25.32 5.05 1.50
C ASP A 148 -24.30 4.77 0.39
N ARG A 149 -24.71 3.91 -0.55
CA ARG A 149 -23.89 3.36 -1.65
C ARG A 149 -22.86 4.37 -2.20
N PRO A 150 -21.56 4.17 -1.95
CA PRO A 150 -20.54 5.10 -2.41
C PRO A 150 -20.44 5.10 -3.93
N SER A 151 -20.21 6.27 -4.52
CA SER A 151 -20.01 6.42 -5.98
C SER A 151 -18.60 6.05 -6.43
N GLY A 152 -17.69 5.70 -5.51
CA GLY A 152 -16.29 5.40 -5.81
C GLY A 152 -15.48 4.95 -4.59
N VAL A 153 -14.17 4.79 -4.80
CA VAL A 153 -13.19 4.42 -3.77
C VAL A 153 -11.99 5.35 -3.88
N ASN A 154 -11.48 5.83 -2.75
CA ASN A 154 -10.23 6.56 -2.71
C ASN A 154 -9.07 5.56 -2.62
N VAL A 155 -8.05 5.69 -3.48
CA VAL A 155 -6.84 4.85 -3.43
C VAL A 155 -5.63 5.76 -3.38
N PHE A 156 -4.80 5.62 -2.33
CA PHE A 156 -3.62 6.46 -2.06
C PHE A 156 -2.34 5.64 -1.95
#